data_AF-A0A3N1XYK7-F1
#
_entry.id   AF-A0A3N1XYK7-F1
#
_cell.length_a   1.000
_cell.length_b   1.000
_cell.length_c   1.000
_cell.angle_alpha   90.00
_cell.angle_beta   90.00
_cell.angle_gamma   90.00
#
_symmetry.space_group_name_H-M   'P 1'
#
loop_
_entity.id
_entity.type
_entity.pdbx_description
1 polymer ?
#
loop_
_entity_poly.entity_id
_entity_poly.type
_entity_poly.pdbx_seq_one_letter_code
_entity_poly.pdbx_strand_id
1 'polypeptide(L)'
;MLIATACSSTAEITPVMDDSVRSVRDRLETVARTSRSAADLERRILDGESYTLLLLDATPQEIRTTKPFPSTVITAVRRDGERVDVEMYTTGQGSSGAGWFGDESVNAVGCARLTARPGRNATATGVQCGDTVRAVFVDPWVEVRLRP
;
A
#
# COMPACT_ATOMS: atom_id res chain seq x y z
N MET A 1 -5.38 41.16 4.89
CA MET A 1 -4.79 39.96 5.53
C MET A 1 -5.46 38.76 4.88
N LEU A 2 -4.86 38.21 3.83
CA LEU A 2 -5.40 37.04 3.12
C LEU A 2 -4.78 35.80 3.76
N ILE A 3 -5.61 34.98 4.40
CA ILE A 3 -5.23 33.66 4.88
C ILE A 3 -5.04 32.80 3.63
N ALA A 4 -3.79 32.58 3.24
CA ALA A 4 -3.49 31.57 2.23
C ALA A 4 -3.79 30.21 2.84
N THR A 5 -4.94 29.64 2.47
CA THR A 5 -5.31 28.26 2.74
C THR A 5 -4.27 27.38 2.06
N ALA A 6 -3.28 26.90 2.83
CA ALA A 6 -2.33 25.90 2.37
C ALA A 6 -3.09 24.59 2.17
N CYS A 7 -3.67 24.38 0.99
CA CYS A 7 -4.15 23.08 0.56
C CYS A 7 -2.94 22.16 0.46
N SER A 8 -2.82 21.26 1.42
CA SER A 8 -1.72 20.28 1.46
C SER A 8 -1.91 19.29 0.30
N SER A 9 -0.97 19.27 -0.63
CA SER A 9 -0.90 18.36 -1.80
C SER A 9 -0.99 16.87 -1.43
N THR A 10 -0.76 16.48 -0.17
CA THR A 10 -1.08 15.12 0.30
C THR A 10 -2.57 14.76 0.13
N ALA A 11 -3.46 15.75 0.21
CA ALA A 11 -4.89 15.56 -0.03
C ALA A 11 -5.21 15.22 -1.50
N GLU A 12 -4.40 15.69 -2.46
CA GLU A 12 -4.60 15.43 -3.89
C GLU A 12 -4.13 14.03 -4.30
N ILE A 13 -3.22 13.43 -3.53
CA ILE A 13 -2.58 12.14 -3.84
C ILE A 13 -3.30 10.98 -3.12
N THR A 14 -3.95 11.26 -1.99
CA THR A 14 -4.72 10.27 -1.23
C THR A 14 -5.73 9.49 -2.09
N PRO A 15 -6.51 10.12 -3.01
CA PRO A 15 -7.44 9.38 -3.88
C PRO A 15 -6.75 8.38 -4.81
N VAL A 16 -5.57 8.72 -5.35
CA VAL A 16 -4.80 7.82 -6.23
C VAL A 16 -4.23 6.64 -5.45
N MET A 17 -3.81 6.89 -4.21
CA MET A 17 -3.35 5.85 -3.30
C MET A 17 -4.50 4.93 -2.87
N ASP A 18 -5.68 5.49 -2.57
CA ASP A 18 -6.90 4.72 -2.29
C ASP A 18 -7.32 3.89 -3.51
N ASP A 19 -7.24 4.43 -4.72
CA ASP A 19 -7.50 3.70 -5.98
C ASP A 19 -6.53 2.53 -6.16
N SER A 20 -5.25 2.73 -5.82
CA SER A 20 -4.23 1.68 -5.89
C SER A 20 -4.55 0.55 -4.91
N VAL A 21 -4.91 0.88 -3.67
CA VAL A 21 -5.33 -0.13 -2.67
C VAL A 21 -6.62 -0.83 -3.10
N ARG A 22 -7.60 -0.12 -3.66
CA ARG A 22 -8.84 -0.71 -4.19
C ARG A 22 -8.55 -1.66 -5.36
N SER A 23 -7.66 -1.30 -6.27
CA SER A 23 -7.23 -2.17 -7.36
C SER A 23 -6.60 -3.46 -6.83
N VAL A 24 -5.77 -3.36 -5.79
CA VAL A 24 -5.14 -4.52 -5.15
C VAL A 24 -6.20 -5.39 -4.46
N ARG A 25 -7.13 -4.78 -3.71
CA ARG A 25 -8.28 -5.49 -3.09
C ARG A 25 -9.10 -6.26 -4.12
N ASP A 26 -9.46 -5.66 -5.25
CA ASP A 26 -10.34 -6.28 -6.25
C ASP A 26 -9.67 -7.50 -6.93
N ARG A 27 -8.35 -7.44 -7.13
CA ARG A 27 -7.57 -8.62 -7.58
C ARG A 27 -7.52 -9.70 -6.52
N LEU A 28 -7.27 -9.34 -5.27
CA LEU A 28 -7.28 -10.28 -4.15
C LEU A 28 -8.64 -10.97 -4.02
N GLU A 29 -9.74 -10.23 -4.21
CA GLU A 29 -11.10 -10.78 -4.23
C GLU A 29 -11.30 -11.79 -5.37
N THR A 30 -10.78 -11.51 -6.56
CA THR A 30 -10.85 -12.43 -7.70
C THR A 30 -10.15 -13.76 -7.40
N VAL A 31 -8.97 -13.71 -6.79
CA VAL A 31 -8.23 -14.91 -6.35
C VAL A 31 -9.00 -15.62 -5.23
N ALA A 32 -9.51 -14.88 -4.25
CA ALA A 32 -10.28 -15.43 -3.12
C ALA A 32 -11.55 -16.16 -3.57
N ARG A 33 -12.29 -15.62 -4.54
CA ARG A 33 -13.50 -16.24 -5.10
C ARG A 33 -13.24 -17.58 -5.78
N THR A 34 -12.05 -17.77 -6.34
CA THR A 34 -11.66 -18.99 -7.07
C THR A 34 -10.82 -19.95 -6.24
N SER A 35 -10.43 -19.56 -5.03
CA SER A 35 -9.61 -20.38 -4.14
C SER A 35 -10.46 -21.37 -3.36
N ARG A 36 -9.93 -22.57 -3.14
CA ARG A 36 -10.68 -23.67 -2.49
C ARG A 36 -10.55 -23.67 -0.98
N SER A 37 -9.51 -23.05 -0.44
CA SER A 37 -9.21 -22.97 0.99
C SER A 37 -8.32 -21.77 1.28
N ALA A 38 -8.14 -21.42 2.56
CA ALA A 38 -7.28 -20.31 2.95
C ALA A 38 -5.80 -20.59 2.64
N ALA A 39 -5.37 -21.86 2.73
CA ALA A 39 -4.03 -22.27 2.34
C ALA A 39 -3.82 -22.18 0.82
N ASP A 40 -4.83 -22.53 0.02
CA ASP A 40 -4.78 -22.36 -1.44
C ASP A 40 -4.75 -20.88 -1.82
N LEU A 41 -5.55 -20.04 -1.15
CA LEU A 41 -5.53 -18.59 -1.33
C LEU A 41 -4.16 -17.98 -0.99
N GLU A 42 -3.62 -18.29 0.19
CA GLU A 42 -2.29 -17.85 0.63
C GLU A 42 -1.21 -18.22 -0.41
N ARG A 43 -1.17 -19.50 -0.81
CA ARG A 43 -0.24 -19.98 -1.83
C ARG A 43 -0.38 -19.21 -3.15
N ARG A 44 -1.61 -19.03 -3.65
CA ARG A 44 -1.85 -18.33 -4.93
C ARG A 44 -1.49 -16.85 -4.88
N ILE A 45 -1.64 -16.20 -3.71
CA ILE A 45 -1.17 -14.83 -3.51
C ILE A 45 0.36 -14.78 -3.61
N LEU A 46 1.05 -15.68 -2.91
CA LEU A 46 2.52 -15.79 -2.91
C LEU A 46 3.10 -16.20 -4.27
N ASP A 47 2.38 -17.02 -5.04
CA ASP A 47 2.74 -17.40 -6.41
C ASP A 47 2.58 -16.23 -7.40
N GLY A 48 2.09 -15.07 -6.95
CA GLY A 48 1.95 -13.86 -7.77
C GLY A 48 0.76 -13.87 -8.72
N GLU A 49 -0.18 -14.81 -8.59
CA GLU A 49 -1.42 -14.82 -9.39
C GLU A 49 -2.29 -13.58 -9.12
N SER A 50 -2.04 -12.90 -8.01
CA SER A 50 -2.69 -11.64 -7.67
C SER A 50 -1.99 -10.42 -8.29
N TYR A 51 -0.66 -10.48 -8.57
CA TYR A 51 0.13 -9.31 -9.00
C TYR A 51 1.39 -9.66 -9.79
N THR A 52 1.46 -9.22 -11.05
CA THR A 52 2.66 -9.36 -11.91
C THR A 52 3.73 -8.28 -11.64
N LEU A 53 3.43 -7.26 -10.82
CA LEU A 53 4.28 -6.07 -10.62
C LEU A 53 4.49 -5.69 -9.15
N LEU A 54 3.94 -6.43 -8.19
CA LEU A 54 4.16 -6.16 -6.77
C LEU A 54 5.26 -7.09 -6.25
N LEU A 55 6.23 -6.52 -5.55
CA LEU A 55 7.09 -7.31 -4.68
C LEU A 55 6.21 -7.93 -3.58
N LEU A 56 6.33 -9.23 -3.39
CA LEU A 56 5.52 -10.01 -2.45
C LEU A 56 6.39 -10.41 -1.26
N ASP A 57 5.94 -10.08 -0.06
CA ASP A 57 6.64 -10.38 1.20
C ASP A 57 8.11 -9.89 1.19
N ALA A 58 8.34 -8.77 0.52
CA ALA A 58 9.69 -8.29 0.28
C ALA A 58 10.30 -7.65 1.51
N THR A 59 11.57 -7.97 1.72
CA THR A 59 12.41 -7.36 2.73
C THR A 59 12.70 -5.89 2.38
N PRO A 60 13.03 -5.05 3.38
CA PRO A 60 13.42 -3.66 3.13
C PRO A 60 14.57 -3.51 2.11
N GLN A 61 15.50 -4.46 2.07
CA GLN A 61 16.64 -4.42 1.16
C GLN A 61 16.24 -4.70 -0.29
N GLU A 62 15.33 -5.64 -0.53
CA GLU A 62 14.81 -5.96 -1.87
C GLU A 62 14.04 -4.77 -2.45
N ILE A 63 13.22 -4.12 -1.62
CA ILE A 63 12.48 -2.91 -2.00
C ILE A 63 13.43 -1.79 -2.42
N ARG A 64 14.46 -1.52 -1.61
CA ARG A 64 15.46 -0.46 -1.88
C ARG A 64 16.29 -0.69 -3.14
N THR A 65 16.46 -1.95 -3.56
CA THR A 65 17.34 -2.32 -4.67
C THR A 65 16.60 -2.55 -5.98
N THR A 66 15.27 -2.72 -5.94
CA THR A 66 14.42 -2.87 -7.11
C THR A 66 14.36 -1.58 -7.93
N LYS A 67 14.52 -1.70 -9.25
CA LYS A 67 14.47 -0.57 -10.21
C LYS A 67 13.44 -0.85 -11.31
N PRO A 68 12.53 0.10 -11.61
CA PRO A 68 12.31 1.36 -10.89
C PRO A 68 11.84 1.13 -9.45
N PHE A 69 12.00 2.13 -8.59
CA PHE A 69 11.56 2.01 -7.19
C PHE A 69 10.05 1.71 -7.16
N PRO A 70 9.61 0.66 -6.45
CA PRO A 70 8.24 0.19 -6.54
C PRO A 70 7.29 1.15 -5.81
N SER A 71 6.26 1.62 -6.52
CA SER A 71 5.27 2.53 -5.97
C SER A 71 4.17 1.83 -5.16
N THR A 72 4.07 0.51 -5.25
CA THR A 72 3.15 -0.32 -4.45
C THR A 72 3.83 -1.65 -4.18
N VAL A 73 3.74 -2.15 -2.94
CA VAL A 73 4.39 -3.40 -2.51
C VAL A 73 3.54 -4.08 -1.45
N ILE A 74 3.50 -5.42 -1.50
CA ILE A 74 2.97 -6.25 -0.42
C ILE A 74 4.13 -6.59 0.51
N THR A 75 4.07 -6.10 1.74
CA THR A 75 5.13 -6.26 2.74
C THR A 75 4.94 -7.47 3.63
N ALA A 76 3.74 -8.05 3.66
CA ALA A 76 3.47 -9.29 4.38
C ALA A 76 2.23 -9.99 3.83
N VAL A 77 2.25 -11.32 3.81
CA VAL A 77 1.07 -12.17 3.61
C VAL A 77 1.00 -13.14 4.78
N ARG A 78 -0.12 -13.18 5.50
CA ARG A 78 -0.27 -14.03 6.69
C ARG A 78 -1.64 -14.70 6.70
N ARG A 79 -1.66 -16.00 6.92
CA ARG A 79 -2.90 -16.73 7.18
C ARG A 79 -3.21 -16.77 8.67
N ASP A 80 -4.48 -16.51 8.98
CA ASP A 80 -5.09 -16.56 10.32
C ASP A 80 -6.38 -17.38 10.25
N GLY A 81 -6.27 -18.69 10.55
CA GLY A 81 -7.36 -19.64 10.38
C GLY A 81 -7.83 -19.73 8.93
N GLU A 82 -9.08 -19.31 8.67
CA GLU A 82 -9.71 -19.30 7.35
C GLU A 82 -9.51 -17.99 6.57
N ARG A 83 -8.72 -17.07 7.12
CA ARG A 83 -8.53 -15.72 6.60
C ARG A 83 -7.08 -15.55 6.17
N VAL A 84 -6.88 -14.76 5.11
CA VAL A 84 -5.54 -14.29 4.71
C VAL A 84 -5.54 -12.78 4.82
N ASP A 85 -4.59 -12.27 5.58
CA ASP A 85 -4.30 -10.84 5.73
C ASP A 85 -3.08 -10.50 4.87
N VAL A 86 -3.16 -9.38 4.17
CA VAL A 86 -2.10 -8.84 3.32
C VAL A 86 -1.80 -7.43 3.77
N GLU A 87 -0.56 -7.14 4.12
CA GLU A 87 -0.11 -5.78 4.42
C GLU A 87 0.62 -5.22 3.21
N MET A 88 0.32 -3.97 2.87
CA MET A 88 0.90 -3.30 1.72
C MET A 88 1.16 -1.83 2.02
N TYR A 89 2.07 -1.25 1.26
CA TYR A 89 2.18 0.20 1.13
C TYR A 89 1.98 0.62 -0.33
N THR A 90 1.55 1.86 -0.51
CA THR A 90 1.58 2.57 -1.77
C THR A 90 2.23 3.93 -1.55
N THR A 91 2.96 4.41 -2.54
CA THR A 91 3.60 5.73 -2.53
C THR A 91 2.97 6.62 -3.57
N GLY A 92 2.77 7.88 -3.23
CA GLY A 92 2.61 8.93 -4.22
C GLY A 92 3.69 9.99 -4.05
N GLN A 93 3.99 10.71 -5.12
CA GLN A 93 4.83 11.90 -5.04
C GLN A 93 3.97 13.08 -4.64
N GLY A 94 4.30 13.71 -3.50
CA GLY A 94 3.65 14.93 -3.04
C GLY A 94 4.63 15.99 -2.61
N SER A 95 4.16 17.24 -2.60
CA SER A 95 4.89 18.36 -2.02
C SER A 95 4.47 18.55 -0.56
N SER A 96 5.38 18.99 0.31
CA SER A 96 5.00 19.55 1.61
C SER A 96 5.54 20.98 1.75
N GLY A 97 4.62 21.93 1.96
CA GLY A 97 4.93 23.30 2.37
C GLY A 97 5.37 24.24 1.24
N ALA A 98 4.55 25.26 0.96
CA ALA A 98 4.98 26.43 0.20
C ALA A 98 5.81 27.36 1.12
N GLY A 99 7.06 26.98 1.40
CA GLY A 99 8.03 27.87 2.04
C GLY A 99 8.63 28.86 1.04
N TRP A 100 9.24 29.95 1.52
CA TRP A 100 9.93 30.95 0.68
C TRP A 100 11.04 30.40 -0.25
N PHE A 101 11.35 29.11 -0.18
CA PHE A 101 12.41 28.43 -0.94
C PHE A 101 11.90 27.35 -1.92
N GLY A 102 10.58 27.21 -2.12
CA GLY A 102 9.98 26.24 -3.04
C GLY A 102 9.47 24.97 -2.33
N ASP A 103 8.66 24.20 -3.05
CA ASP A 103 8.05 22.95 -2.59
C ASP A 103 9.13 21.89 -2.31
N GLU A 104 9.21 21.39 -1.07
CA GLU A 104 9.98 20.19 -0.78
C GLU A 104 9.19 18.96 -1.25
N SER A 105 9.75 18.22 -2.21
CA SER A 105 9.21 16.92 -2.65
C SER A 105 9.41 15.91 -1.52
N VAL A 106 8.31 15.47 -0.90
CA VAL A 106 8.33 14.49 0.18
C VAL A 106 7.62 13.22 -0.28
N ASN A 107 8.18 12.06 0.07
CA ASN A 107 7.55 10.80 -0.23
C ASN A 107 6.28 10.67 0.62
N ALA A 108 5.11 10.63 -0.02
CA ALA A 108 3.86 10.33 0.65
C ALA A 108 3.64 8.82 0.63
N VAL A 109 3.51 8.21 1.80
CA VAL A 109 3.37 6.76 1.94
C VAL A 109 2.08 6.43 2.68
N GLY A 110 1.28 5.54 2.11
CA GLY A 110 0.03 5.10 2.68
C GLY A 110 0.05 3.60 2.84
N CYS A 111 -0.30 3.13 4.03
CA CYS A 111 -0.30 1.71 4.35
C CYS A 111 -1.72 1.19 4.49
N ALA A 112 -1.94 -0.02 4.01
CA ALA A 112 -3.23 -0.68 4.06
C ALA A 112 -3.07 -2.15 4.47
N ARG A 113 -4.09 -2.63 5.16
CA ARG A 113 -4.32 -4.06 5.37
C ARG A 113 -5.50 -4.49 4.52
N LEU A 114 -5.27 -5.50 3.70
CA LEU A 114 -6.32 -6.22 2.99
C LEU A 114 -6.61 -7.52 3.70
N THR A 115 -7.87 -7.91 3.71
CA THR A 115 -8.31 -9.14 4.33
C THR A 115 -9.22 -9.89 3.36
N ALA A 116 -8.91 -11.16 3.11
CA ALA A 116 -9.67 -12.01 2.22
C ALA A 116 -9.98 -13.37 2.86
N ARG A 117 -11.07 -13.98 2.41
CA ARG A 117 -11.46 -15.35 2.76
C ARG A 117 -11.91 -16.07 1.49
N PRO A 118 -11.63 -17.39 1.35
CA PRO A 118 -12.10 -18.15 0.20
C PRO A 118 -13.61 -18.02 -0.01
N GLY A 119 -14.03 -17.76 -1.23
CA GLY A 119 -15.45 -17.61 -1.60
C GLY A 119 -16.16 -16.37 -1.05
N ARG A 120 -15.44 -15.41 -0.44
CA ARG A 120 -16.02 -14.15 0.06
C ARG A 120 -15.33 -12.93 -0.56
N ASN A 121 -15.95 -11.78 -0.35
CA ASN A 121 -15.39 -10.49 -0.77
C ASN A 121 -14.15 -10.14 0.05
N ALA A 122 -13.21 -9.42 -0.57
CA ALA A 122 -12.06 -8.88 0.13
C ALA A 122 -12.39 -7.50 0.72
N THR A 123 -11.70 -7.14 1.80
CA THR A 123 -11.83 -5.83 2.44
C THR A 123 -10.48 -5.14 2.46
N ALA A 124 -10.49 -3.82 2.49
CA ALA A 124 -9.31 -2.97 2.61
C ALA A 124 -9.50 -2.00 3.77
N THR A 125 -8.43 -1.71 4.51
CA THR A 125 -8.47 -0.72 5.59
C THR A 125 -7.12 -0.03 5.67
N GLY A 126 -7.13 1.30 5.72
CA GLY A 126 -5.92 2.08 6.00
C GLY A 126 -5.40 1.78 7.41
N VAL A 127 -4.11 1.49 7.52
CA VAL A 127 -3.44 1.16 8.79
C VAL A 127 -2.18 2.00 8.96
N GLN A 128 -1.65 2.03 10.18
CA GLN A 128 -0.37 2.68 10.41
C GLN A 128 0.76 1.92 9.68
N CYS A 129 1.70 2.67 9.10
CA CYS A 129 2.85 2.06 8.44
C CYS A 129 3.77 1.33 9.43
N GLY A 130 4.03 0.05 9.16
CA GLY A 130 4.84 -0.84 9.96
C GLY A 130 6.35 -0.70 9.72
N ASP A 131 7.12 -1.59 10.36
CA ASP A 131 8.59 -1.49 10.42
C ASP A 131 9.28 -1.66 9.07
N THR A 132 8.72 -2.47 8.16
CA THR A 132 9.26 -2.62 6.80
C THR A 132 9.29 -1.28 6.06
N VAL A 133 8.21 -0.50 6.15
CA VAL A 133 8.10 0.81 5.50
C VAL A 133 9.05 1.81 6.14
N ARG A 134 9.09 1.87 7.47
CA ARG A 134 10.04 2.72 8.21
C ARG A 134 11.50 2.38 7.92
N ALA A 135 11.79 1.10 7.69
CA ALA A 135 13.10 0.66 7.26
C ALA A 135 13.38 1.04 5.81
N VAL A 136 12.40 1.08 4.90
CA VAL A 136 12.63 1.46 3.50
C VAL A 136 12.82 2.96 3.34
N PHE A 137 11.90 3.77 3.86
CA PHE A 137 11.87 5.22 3.71
C PHE A 137 12.57 5.89 4.90
N VAL A 138 13.79 6.36 4.66
CA VAL A 138 14.49 7.24 5.61
C VAL A 138 13.95 8.65 5.44
N ASP A 139 13.74 9.38 6.53
CA ASP A 139 13.20 10.74 6.54
C ASP A 139 13.90 11.68 5.54
N PRO A 140 13.16 12.66 4.96
CA PRO A 140 11.76 12.99 5.26
C PRO A 140 10.75 12.21 4.38
N TRP A 141 9.74 11.61 5.02
CA TRP A 141 8.52 11.09 4.37
C TRP A 141 7.29 11.42 5.22
N VAL A 142 6.10 11.40 4.61
CA VAL A 142 4.82 11.67 5.29
C VAL A 142 3.90 10.47 5.19
N GLU A 143 3.33 10.08 6.33
CA GLU A 143 2.32 9.02 6.38
C GLU A 143 0.93 9.59 6.02
N VAL A 144 0.30 8.99 5.02
CA VAL A 144 -1.03 9.35 4.54
C VAL A 144 -2.05 8.35 5.06
N ARG A 145 -3.13 8.86 5.68
CA ARG A 145 -4.24 8.04 6.17
C ARG A 145 -5.19 7.68 5.03
N LEU A 146 -5.09 6.44 4.56
CA LEU A 146 -5.92 5.89 3.49
C LEU A 146 -7.37 5.58 3.94
N ARG A 147 -8.31 5.70 3.00
CA ARG A 147 -9.75 5.37 3.16
C ARG A 147 -10.27 4.62 1.91
N PRO A 148 -9.72 3.42 1.62
CA PRO A 148 -10.00 2.65 0.41
C PRO A 148 -11.35 1.92 0.43
#